data_AF-A0A4S4LBL0-F1
#
_entry.id   AF-A0A4S4LBL0-F1
#
_cell.length_a   1.000
_cell.length_b   1.000
_cell.length_c   1.000
_cell.angle_alpha   90.00
_cell.angle_beta   90.00
_cell.angle_gamma   90.00
#
_symmetry.space_group_name_H-M   'P 1'
#
loop_
_entity.id
_entity.type
_entity.pdbx_description
1 polymer ?
#
loop_
_entity_poly.entity_id
_entity_poly.type
_entity_poly.pdbx_seq_one_letter_code
_entity_poly.pdbx_strand_id
1 'polypeptide(L)'
;MLLAILKDTAVSMGAIVTTIELLRLIISEVIVVIWITGSVVRIVVAAVVPAVNVQKRPLQLLVSLKKKNRVTLLIDHDTNAQTKNTMAAHGEWKMRANTQIPTDITSTATVDSVKVDPAFERWNRMREDVYKNFRWTKSTTRIAFVGLVAIPGLVCYICWKQDAKYSWAGKRKGEPLAIQL
;
A
#
# COMPACT_ATOMS: atom_id res chain seq x y z
N MET A 1 69.99 -20.87 19.42
CA MET A 1 68.88 -21.16 20.37
C MET A 1 68.00 -19.93 20.62
N LEU A 2 68.55 -18.78 21.01
CA LEU A 2 67.78 -17.55 21.28
C LEU A 2 66.92 -17.04 20.08
N LEU A 3 67.44 -17.12 18.85
CA LEU A 3 66.74 -16.68 17.63
C LEU A 3 65.52 -17.55 17.26
N ALA A 4 65.50 -18.82 17.67
CA ALA A 4 64.35 -19.69 17.43
C ALA A 4 63.18 -19.32 18.35
N ILE A 5 63.48 -19.05 19.63
CA ILE A 5 62.50 -18.62 20.64
C ILE A 5 61.87 -17.27 20.27
N LEU A 6 62.65 -16.35 19.67
CA LEU A 6 62.14 -15.05 19.21
C LEU A 6 61.22 -15.16 17.98
N LYS A 7 61.44 -16.11 17.08
CA LYS A 7 60.55 -16.34 15.92
C LYS A 7 59.22 -16.94 16.34
N ASP A 8 59.22 -17.90 17.26
CA ASP A 8 57.98 -18.53 17.74
C ASP A 8 57.10 -17.56 18.54
N THR A 9 57.71 -16.65 19.30
CA THR A 9 56.98 -15.59 20.03
C THR A 9 56.39 -14.53 19.11
N ALA A 10 57.08 -14.16 18.01
CA ALA A 10 56.54 -13.22 17.01
C ALA A 10 55.35 -13.80 16.23
N VAL A 11 55.38 -15.09 15.88
CA VAL A 11 54.27 -15.78 15.21
C VAL A 11 53.05 -15.88 16.14
N SER A 12 53.28 -16.15 17.43
CA SER A 12 52.23 -16.19 18.45
C SER A 12 51.55 -14.82 18.64
N MET A 13 52.33 -13.73 18.71
CA MET A 13 51.76 -12.38 18.82
C MET A 13 50.93 -11.98 17.59
N GLY A 14 51.37 -12.35 16.39
CA GLY A 14 50.61 -12.10 15.15
C GLY A 14 49.24 -12.78 15.15
N ALA A 15 49.17 -14.04 15.60
CA ALA A 15 47.92 -14.79 15.71
C ALA A 15 46.94 -14.18 16.74
N ILE A 16 47.46 -13.65 17.85
CA ILE A 16 46.66 -12.97 18.86
C ILE A 16 46.03 -11.70 18.29
N VAL A 17 46.81 -10.88 17.57
CA VAL A 17 46.33 -9.63 16.96
C VAL A 17 45.24 -9.91 15.92
N THR A 18 45.42 -10.91 15.05
CA THR A 18 44.40 -11.27 14.06
C THR A 18 43.12 -11.80 14.71
N THR A 19 43.23 -12.53 15.83
CA THR A 19 42.07 -13.06 16.55
C THR A 19 41.26 -11.93 17.20
N ILE A 20 41.92 -10.89 17.71
CA ILE A 20 41.26 -9.71 18.29
C ILE A 20 40.50 -8.92 17.23
N GLU A 21 41.08 -8.71 16.04
CA GLU A 21 40.41 -8.00 14.94
C GLU A 21 39.22 -8.79 14.39
N LEU A 22 39.31 -10.12 14.31
CA LEU A 22 38.17 -10.97 13.97
C LEU A 22 37.04 -10.88 15.01
N LEU A 23 37.37 -10.85 16.30
CA LEU A 23 36.39 -10.63 17.37
C LEU A 23 35.71 -9.27 17.25
N ARG A 24 36.46 -8.20 16.94
CA ARG A 24 35.88 -6.86 16.71
C ARG A 24 34.89 -6.87 15.55
N LEU A 25 35.23 -7.51 14.44
CA LEU A 25 34.35 -7.62 13.27
C LEU A 25 33.05 -8.37 13.59
N ILE A 26 33.15 -9.51 14.28
CA ILE A 26 31.99 -10.32 14.69
C ILE A 26 31.07 -9.52 15.63
N ILE A 27 31.65 -8.84 16.62
CA ILE A 27 30.89 -8.02 17.58
C ILE A 27 30.15 -6.89 16.85
N SER A 28 30.79 -6.23 15.88
CA SER A 28 30.14 -5.16 15.10
C SER A 28 28.96 -5.65 14.27
N GLU A 29 29.08 -6.81 13.62
CA GLU A 29 28.01 -7.41 12.82
C GLU A 29 26.81 -7.79 13.70
N VAL A 30 27.07 -8.41 14.86
CA VAL A 30 26.01 -8.77 15.82
C VAL A 30 25.26 -7.53 16.32
N ILE A 31 25.97 -6.44 16.64
CA ILE A 31 25.35 -5.18 17.07
C ILE A 31 24.45 -4.60 15.97
N VAL A 32 24.91 -4.62 14.71
CA VAL A 32 24.13 -4.14 13.55
C VAL A 32 22.85 -4.96 13.37
N VAL A 33 22.92 -6.30 13.46
CA VAL A 33 21.75 -7.18 13.38
C VAL A 33 20.74 -6.87 14.50
N ILE A 34 21.20 -6.73 15.74
CA ILE A 34 20.33 -6.37 16.88
C ILE A 34 19.64 -5.02 16.63
N TRP A 35 20.37 -4.03 16.13
CA TRP A 35 19.85 -2.71 15.81
C TRP A 35 18.78 -2.74 14.70
N ILE A 36 19.04 -3.49 13.63
CA ILE A 36 18.11 -3.65 12.50
C ILE A 36 16.83 -4.34 12.98
N THR A 37 16.97 -5.46 13.69
CA THR A 37 15.81 -6.23 14.16
C THR A 37 14.95 -5.41 15.13
N GLY A 38 15.57 -4.70 16.07
CA GLY A 38 14.87 -3.80 17.01
C GLY A 38 14.15 -2.64 16.31
N SER A 39 14.77 -2.07 15.26
CA SER A 39 14.18 -0.99 14.46
C SER A 39 12.95 -1.46 13.69
N VAL A 40 13.02 -2.65 13.09
CA VAL A 40 11.88 -3.26 12.38
C VAL A 40 10.72 -3.52 13.34
N VAL A 41 10.97 -4.08 14.52
CA VAL A 41 9.93 -4.31 15.53
C VAL A 41 9.25 -3.00 15.95
N ARG A 42 10.00 -1.92 16.18
CA ARG A 42 9.42 -0.61 16.51
C ARG A 42 8.54 -0.06 15.39
N ILE A 43 8.98 -0.20 14.13
CA ILE A 43 8.20 0.26 12.96
C ILE A 43 6.91 -0.55 12.83
N VAL A 44 6.98 -1.87 12.99
CA VAL A 44 5.82 -2.76 12.91
C VAL A 44 4.84 -2.46 14.05
N VAL A 45 5.31 -2.33 15.30
CA VAL A 45 4.46 -1.99 16.45
C VAL A 45 3.82 -0.61 16.26
N ALA A 46 4.57 0.41 15.84
CA ALA A 46 4.03 1.75 15.59
C ALA A 46 2.99 1.78 14.46
N ALA A 47 3.09 0.89 13.47
CA ALA A 47 2.11 0.76 12.39
C ALA A 47 0.85 -0.02 12.81
N VAL A 48 1.00 -1.05 13.64
CA VAL A 48 -0.10 -1.95 14.04
C VAL A 48 -0.95 -1.39 15.19
N VAL A 49 -0.32 -0.74 16.18
CA VAL A 49 -1.01 -0.21 17.37
C VAL A 49 -2.15 0.79 17.06
N PRO A 50 -2.02 1.76 16.12
CA PRO A 50 -3.12 2.67 15.82
C PRO A 50 -4.30 1.98 15.12
N ALA A 51 -4.09 0.86 14.41
CA ALA A 51 -5.18 0.14 13.73
C ALA A 51 -6.15 -0.54 14.73
N VAL A 52 -5.66 -0.98 15.89
CA VAL A 52 -6.49 -1.62 16.93
C VAL A 52 -7.28 -0.58 17.75
N ASN A 53 -6.75 0.64 17.91
CA ASN A 53 -7.36 1.64 18.79
C ASN A 53 -8.45 2.50 18.10
N VAL A 54 -8.64 2.36 16.78
CA VAL A 54 -9.66 3.09 16.01
C VAL A 54 -11.05 2.46 16.16
N GLN A 55 -11.17 1.17 16.52
CA GLN A 55 -12.47 0.49 16.59
C GLN A 55 -13.27 0.80 17.88
N LYS A 56 -12.70 1.45 18.89
CA LYS A 56 -13.41 1.77 20.15
C LYS A 56 -14.19 3.10 20.14
N ARG A 57 -14.24 3.83 19.02
CA ARG A 57 -14.90 5.15 18.92
C ARG A 57 -16.28 5.25 18.22
N PRO A 58 -17.01 4.20 17.78
CA PRO A 58 -18.31 4.42 17.12
C PRO A 58 -19.52 4.52 18.06
N LEU A 59 -19.44 4.12 19.33
CA LEU A 59 -20.64 4.04 20.19
C LEU A 59 -21.06 5.35 20.88
N GLN A 60 -20.14 6.30 21.05
CA GLN A 60 -20.44 7.58 21.71
C GLN A 60 -21.09 8.59 20.73
N LEU A 61 -20.71 8.57 19.45
CA LEU A 61 -21.31 9.45 18.43
C LEU A 61 -22.70 8.98 17.99
N LEU A 62 -22.95 7.67 17.94
CA LEU A 62 -24.25 7.11 17.57
C LEU A 62 -25.36 7.38 18.60
N VAL A 63 -25.03 7.41 19.90
CA VAL A 63 -25.99 7.78 20.95
C VAL A 63 -26.29 9.29 20.93
N SER A 64 -25.29 10.11 20.60
CA SER A 64 -25.46 11.57 20.53
C SER A 64 -26.28 12.01 19.30
N LEU A 65 -26.11 11.36 18.15
CA LEU A 65 -26.87 11.67 16.93
C LEU A 65 -28.33 11.17 16.99
N LYS A 66 -28.64 10.14 17.77
CA LYS A 66 -30.02 9.67 17.96
C LYS A 66 -30.85 10.61 18.85
N LYS A 67 -30.21 11.39 19.74
CA LYS A 67 -30.90 12.35 20.61
C LYS A 67 -31.16 13.70 19.92
N LYS A 68 -30.37 14.05 18.89
CA LYS A 68 -30.47 15.35 18.21
C LYS A 68 -31.45 15.38 17.02
N ASN A 69 -31.87 14.22 16.50
CA ASN A 69 -32.76 14.13 15.33
C ASN A 69 -34.24 13.84 15.68
N ARG A 70 -34.66 14.10 16.92
CA ARG A 70 -36.06 13.92 17.36
C ARG A 70 -36.90 15.21 17.35
N VAL A 71 -36.41 16.29 16.72
CA VAL A 71 -37.04 17.63 16.75
C VAL A 71 -37.17 18.24 15.34
N THR A 72 -37.16 17.44 14.27
CA THR A 72 -37.30 18.00 12.91
C THR A 72 -38.10 17.08 11.98
N LEU A 73 -39.26 16.65 12.48
CA LEU A 73 -40.36 16.15 11.65
C LEU A 73 -41.65 16.87 12.06
N LEU A 74 -41.59 18.19 12.15
CA LEU A 74 -42.79 19.03 12.20
C LEU A 74 -42.46 20.35 11.51
N ILE A 75 -43.33 20.72 10.58
CA ILE A 75 -43.43 22.00 9.86
C ILE A 75 -42.68 22.04 8.52
N ASP A 76 -43.32 21.43 7.52
CA ASP A 76 -43.55 22.09 6.23
C ASP A 76 -44.04 23.53 6.48
N HIS A 77 -43.22 24.56 6.19
CA HIS A 77 -43.72 25.92 5.90
C HIS A 77 -42.64 26.86 5.32
N ASP A 78 -41.88 26.44 4.30
CA ASP A 78 -41.02 27.37 3.54
C ASP A 78 -41.30 27.31 2.02
N THR A 79 -42.58 27.49 1.68
CA THR A 79 -43.06 27.82 0.32
C THR A 79 -42.80 29.27 -0.09
N ASN A 80 -42.08 30.08 0.72
CA ASN A 80 -41.98 31.53 0.51
C ASN A 80 -40.63 32.06 -0.01
N ALA A 81 -39.67 31.19 -0.35
CA ALA A 81 -38.43 31.64 -1.01
C ALA A 81 -38.53 31.67 -2.54
N GLN A 82 -39.56 31.03 -3.14
CA GLN A 82 -39.76 30.99 -4.59
C GLN A 82 -40.68 32.10 -5.14
N THR A 83 -41.44 32.80 -4.28
CA THR A 83 -42.41 33.83 -4.70
C THR A 83 -41.80 35.21 -4.95
N LYS A 84 -40.51 35.44 -4.62
CA LYS A 84 -39.82 36.70 -4.95
C LYS A 84 -39.18 36.73 -6.34
N ASN A 85 -39.09 35.59 -7.03
CA ASN A 85 -38.53 35.52 -8.38
C ASN A 85 -39.60 35.50 -9.48
N THR A 86 -40.89 35.59 -9.13
CA THR A 86 -42.01 35.52 -10.09
C THR A 86 -42.61 36.88 -10.45
N MET A 87 -42.11 38.00 -9.91
CA MET A 87 -42.57 39.36 -10.25
C MET A 87 -41.61 40.18 -11.14
N ALA A 88 -40.46 39.62 -11.51
CA ALA A 88 -39.59 40.17 -12.57
C ALA A 88 -39.92 39.59 -13.97
N ALA A 89 -41.02 38.85 -14.09
CA ALA A 89 -41.55 38.33 -15.34
C ALA A 89 -42.52 39.35 -16.00
N HIS A 90 -42.06 40.57 -16.26
CA HIS A 90 -42.78 41.50 -17.13
C HIS A 90 -41.82 42.13 -18.14
N GLY A 91 -41.55 41.39 -19.21
CA GLY A 91 -40.91 41.91 -20.43
C GLY A 91 -39.51 41.39 -20.69
N GLU A 92 -39.38 40.12 -21.08
CA GLU A 92 -38.40 39.66 -22.07
C GLU A 92 -38.58 38.16 -22.36
N TRP A 93 -39.68 37.80 -23.03
CA TRP A 93 -39.82 36.46 -23.62
C TRP A 93 -39.18 36.43 -25.02
N LYS A 94 -37.89 36.78 -25.10
CA LYS A 94 -37.07 36.51 -26.29
C LYS A 94 -36.52 35.10 -26.17
N MET A 95 -37.21 34.20 -26.88
CA MET A 95 -36.65 33.03 -27.56
C MET A 95 -35.35 32.47 -26.95
N ARG A 96 -35.49 31.55 -26.00
CA ARG A 96 -34.58 30.40 -25.92
C ARG A 96 -35.30 29.19 -26.50
N ALA A 97 -35.26 29.10 -27.82
CA ALA A 97 -35.40 27.83 -28.52
C ALA A 97 -34.20 26.95 -28.16
N ASN A 98 -34.28 26.28 -27.00
CA ASN A 98 -33.56 25.04 -26.75
C ASN A 98 -34.45 24.15 -25.89
N THR A 99 -35.61 23.83 -26.46
CA THR A 99 -36.33 22.61 -26.10
C THR A 99 -35.42 21.45 -26.55
N GLN A 100 -34.47 21.06 -25.70
CA GLN A 100 -33.95 19.70 -25.78
C GLN A 100 -35.18 18.81 -25.62
N ILE A 101 -35.51 18.16 -26.73
CA ILE A 101 -36.64 17.26 -26.90
C ILE A 101 -36.66 16.31 -25.69
N PRO A 102 -37.80 16.14 -24.99
CA PRO A 102 -37.92 15.06 -24.02
C PRO A 102 -37.70 13.75 -24.79
N THR A 103 -36.56 13.11 -24.60
CA THR A 103 -36.23 11.82 -25.23
C THR A 103 -37.04 10.66 -24.64
N ASP A 104 -38.08 10.95 -23.85
CA ASP A 104 -38.91 9.98 -23.13
C ASP A 104 -39.90 9.19 -24.02
N ILE A 105 -39.81 9.27 -25.36
CA ILE A 105 -40.72 8.55 -26.25
C ILE A 105 -40.06 7.62 -27.27
N THR A 106 -38.77 7.30 -27.13
CA THR A 106 -38.24 6.05 -27.73
C THR A 106 -38.35 4.92 -26.70
N SER A 107 -39.56 4.71 -26.18
CA SER A 107 -39.96 3.51 -25.42
C SER A 107 -40.43 2.40 -26.37
N THR A 108 -39.82 2.29 -27.56
CA THR A 108 -39.76 0.99 -28.24
C THR A 108 -39.04 0.05 -27.30
N ALA A 109 -39.80 -0.90 -26.76
CA ALA A 109 -39.40 -1.89 -25.78
C ALA A 109 -38.19 -2.73 -26.22
N THR A 110 -37.00 -2.13 -26.21
CA THR A 110 -35.82 -2.89 -25.83
C THR A 110 -36.06 -3.22 -24.37
N VAL A 111 -36.25 -4.51 -24.10
CA VAL A 111 -36.25 -5.00 -22.74
C VAL A 111 -34.85 -4.68 -22.22
N ASP A 112 -34.72 -3.53 -21.56
CA ASP A 112 -33.54 -3.20 -20.78
C ASP A 112 -33.55 -4.20 -19.63
N SER A 113 -32.98 -5.37 -19.94
CA SER A 113 -32.97 -6.57 -19.10
C SER A 113 -32.22 -6.35 -17.78
N VAL A 114 -31.51 -5.22 -17.67
CA VAL A 114 -30.72 -4.83 -16.51
C VAL A 114 -31.14 -3.45 -16.06
N LYS A 115 -31.69 -3.38 -14.85
CA LYS A 115 -31.93 -2.11 -14.15
C LYS A 115 -30.58 -1.51 -13.77
N VAL A 116 -30.31 -0.31 -14.26
CA VAL A 116 -29.08 0.41 -13.94
C VAL A 116 -29.20 1.02 -12.55
N ASP A 117 -28.42 0.51 -11.60
CA ASP A 117 -28.32 1.07 -10.26
C ASP A 117 -27.26 2.19 -10.23
N PRO A 118 -27.63 3.44 -9.90
CA PRO A 118 -26.69 4.55 -9.83
C PRO A 118 -25.57 4.33 -8.78
N ALA A 119 -25.76 3.46 -7.79
CA ALA A 119 -24.71 3.11 -6.84
C ALA A 119 -23.62 2.23 -7.50
N PHE A 120 -24.03 1.26 -8.31
CA PHE A 120 -23.11 0.38 -9.03
C PHE A 120 -22.31 1.14 -10.09
N GLU A 121 -22.96 2.06 -10.81
CA GLU A 121 -22.27 2.92 -11.78
C GLU A 121 -21.22 3.82 -11.13
N ARG A 122 -21.52 4.41 -9.97
CA ARG A 122 -20.55 5.24 -9.23
C ARG A 122 -19.38 4.42 -8.73
N TRP A 123 -19.61 3.19 -8.25
CA TRP A 123 -18.54 2.29 -7.84
C TRP A 123 -17.64 1.90 -9.02
N ASN A 124 -18.23 1.60 -10.18
CA ASN A 124 -17.46 1.29 -11.37
C ASN A 124 -16.60 2.49 -11.79
N ARG A 125 -17.22 3.68 -11.86
CA ARG A 125 -16.54 4.93 -12.19
C ARG A 125 -15.42 5.26 -11.20
N MET A 126 -15.64 5.02 -9.89
CA MET A 126 -14.61 5.21 -8.86
C MET A 126 -13.37 4.36 -9.12
N ARG A 127 -13.53 3.07 -9.50
CA ARG A 127 -12.39 2.17 -9.78
C ARG A 127 -11.65 2.54 -11.05
N GLU A 128 -12.39 2.89 -12.11
CA GLU A 128 -11.80 3.29 -13.38
C GLU A 128 -11.05 4.62 -13.27
N ASP A 129 -11.54 5.56 -12.46
CA ASP A 129 -10.95 6.89 -12.29
C ASP A 129 -9.87 6.96 -11.18
N VAL A 130 -9.49 5.84 -10.52
CA VAL A 130 -8.50 5.86 -9.42
C VAL A 130 -7.17 6.47 -9.86
N TYR A 131 -6.71 6.18 -11.08
CA TYR A 131 -5.43 6.65 -11.58
C TYR A 131 -5.36 8.19 -11.70
N LYS A 132 -6.50 8.86 -11.92
CA LYS A 132 -6.57 10.32 -12.03
C LYS A 132 -6.27 11.02 -10.70
N ASN A 133 -6.62 10.37 -9.59
CA ASN A 133 -6.43 10.91 -8.24
C ASN A 133 -5.20 10.33 -7.53
N PHE A 134 -4.39 9.53 -8.25
CA PHE A 134 -3.23 8.87 -7.67
C PHE A 134 -2.12 9.87 -7.32
N ARG A 135 -1.46 9.66 -6.17
CA ARG A 135 -0.35 10.48 -5.70
C ARG A 135 0.75 9.60 -5.12
N TRP A 136 2.00 9.93 -5.44
CA TRP A 136 3.16 9.27 -4.84
C TRP A 136 3.34 9.72 -3.39
N THR A 137 2.89 8.88 -2.46
CA THR A 137 3.13 9.05 -1.03
C THR A 137 4.26 8.13 -0.58
N LYS A 138 4.90 8.44 0.55
CA LYS A 138 5.98 7.59 1.11
C LYS A 138 5.56 6.13 1.29
N SER A 139 4.29 5.88 1.62
CA SER A 139 3.75 4.51 1.77
C SER A 139 3.64 3.82 0.41
N THR A 140 2.97 4.46 -0.55
CA THR A 140 2.74 3.91 -1.90
C THR A 140 4.04 3.68 -2.66
N THR A 141 5.00 4.60 -2.58
CA THR A 141 6.30 4.47 -3.24
C THR A 141 7.09 3.28 -2.69
N ARG A 142 7.04 3.01 -1.38
CA ARG A 142 7.69 1.83 -0.79
C ARG A 142 7.07 0.54 -1.32
N ILE A 143 5.75 0.47 -1.35
CA ILE A 143 5.02 -0.71 -1.83
C ILE A 143 5.33 -0.95 -3.32
N ALA A 144 5.27 0.09 -4.14
CA ALA A 144 5.58 0.00 -5.57
C ALA A 144 7.03 -0.42 -5.80
N PHE A 145 7.98 0.16 -5.08
CA PHE A 145 9.40 -0.20 -5.20
C PHE A 145 9.66 -1.65 -4.80
N VAL A 146 9.10 -2.11 -3.67
CA VAL A 146 9.26 -3.49 -3.23
C VAL A 146 8.62 -4.46 -4.22
N GLY A 147 7.40 -4.18 -4.66
CA GLY A 147 6.64 -5.05 -5.55
C GLY A 147 7.19 -5.12 -6.98
N LEU A 148 7.65 -4.00 -7.54
CA LEU A 148 8.08 -3.93 -8.94
C LEU A 148 9.59 -4.08 -9.12
N VAL A 149 10.40 -3.73 -8.12
CA VAL A 149 11.87 -3.71 -8.26
C VAL A 149 12.52 -4.72 -7.33
N ALA A 150 12.26 -4.64 -6.02
CA ALA A 150 12.98 -5.44 -5.04
C ALA A 150 12.69 -6.94 -5.21
N ILE A 151 11.41 -7.33 -5.27
CA ILE A 151 11.03 -8.74 -5.37
C ILE A 151 11.47 -9.33 -6.73
N PRO A 152 11.12 -8.74 -7.90
CA PRO A 152 11.55 -9.30 -9.17
C PRO A 152 13.08 -9.28 -9.33
N GLY A 153 13.75 -8.22 -8.88
CA GLY A 153 15.20 -8.11 -8.90
C GLY A 153 15.89 -9.17 -8.05
N LEU A 154 15.38 -9.46 -6.85
CA LEU A 154 15.90 -10.51 -5.99
C LEU A 154 15.72 -11.90 -6.61
N VAL A 155 14.54 -12.18 -7.18
CA VAL A 155 14.27 -13.45 -7.86
C VAL A 155 15.22 -13.63 -9.04
N CYS A 156 15.33 -12.63 -9.91
CA CYS A 156 16.28 -12.67 -11.04
C CYS A 156 17.72 -12.87 -10.58
N TYR A 157 18.14 -12.21 -9.51
CA TYR A 157 19.49 -12.35 -8.97
C TYR A 157 19.76 -13.78 -8.48
N ILE A 158 18.83 -14.37 -7.73
CA ILE A 158 18.94 -15.75 -7.25
C ILE A 158 18.97 -16.72 -8.43
N CYS A 159 18.05 -16.56 -9.39
CA CYS A 159 18.02 -17.38 -10.59
C CYS A 159 19.35 -17.32 -11.35
N TRP A 160 19.88 -16.12 -11.63
CA TRP A 160 21.17 -15.96 -12.30
C TRP A 160 22.29 -16.70 -11.57
N LYS A 161 22.38 -16.52 -10.25
CA LYS A 161 23.44 -17.16 -9.44
C LYS A 161 23.31 -18.68 -9.37
N GLN A 162 22.11 -19.23 -9.54
CA GLN A 162 21.81 -20.64 -9.33
C GLN A 162 21.74 -21.46 -10.63
N ASP A 163 21.41 -20.83 -11.76
CA ASP A 163 21.07 -21.49 -13.03
C ASP A 163 22.16 -22.47 -13.51
N ALA A 164 23.43 -22.05 -13.48
CA ALA A 164 24.56 -22.86 -13.94
C ALA A 164 25.30 -23.59 -12.81
N LYS A 165 24.77 -23.63 -11.58
CA LYS A 165 25.48 -24.18 -10.42
C LYS A 165 25.23 -25.67 -10.21
N TYR A 166 24.12 -26.21 -10.70
CA TYR A 166 23.72 -27.59 -10.45
C TYR A 166 23.40 -28.33 -11.73
N SER A 167 24.01 -29.50 -11.93
CA SER A 167 23.67 -30.43 -13.00
C SER A 167 23.19 -31.75 -12.42
N TRP A 168 21.95 -32.08 -12.73
CA TRP A 168 21.27 -33.27 -12.20
C TRP A 168 21.25 -34.40 -13.23
N ALA A 169 21.66 -34.12 -14.47
CA ALA A 169 21.65 -35.09 -15.54
C ALA A 169 22.65 -36.22 -15.26
N GLY A 170 22.14 -37.45 -15.11
CA GLY A 170 22.94 -38.68 -14.98
C GLY A 170 23.67 -38.90 -13.65
N LYS A 171 23.39 -38.10 -12.61
CA LYS A 171 24.09 -38.20 -11.30
C LYS A 171 23.66 -39.44 -10.49
N ARG A 172 24.62 -40.13 -9.88
CA ARG A 172 24.40 -41.32 -9.02
C ARG A 172 24.42 -40.96 -7.51
N LYS A 173 23.96 -41.89 -6.67
CA LYS A 173 23.94 -41.72 -5.21
C LYS A 173 25.36 -41.50 -4.67
N GLY A 174 25.55 -40.39 -3.95
CA GLY A 174 26.85 -40.00 -3.39
C GLY A 174 27.69 -39.08 -4.28
N GLU A 175 27.29 -38.82 -5.51
CA GLU A 175 27.99 -37.89 -6.39
C GLU A 175 27.53 -36.43 -6.14
N PRO A 176 28.45 -35.44 -6.19
CA PRO A 176 28.09 -34.05 -6.00
C PRO A 176 27.28 -33.52 -7.20
N LEU A 177 26.20 -32.79 -6.89
CA LEU A 177 25.32 -32.12 -7.87
C LEU A 177 25.89 -30.77 -8.35
N ALA A 178 26.76 -30.16 -7.54
CA ALA A 178 27.42 -28.92 -7.91
C ALA A 178 28.36 -29.16 -9.09
N ILE A 179 28.26 -28.31 -10.11
CA ILE A 179 29.21 -28.30 -11.22
C ILE A 179 30.52 -27.76 -10.66
N GLN A 180 31.55 -28.61 -10.59
CA GLN A 180 32.90 -28.19 -10.22
C GLN A 180 33.49 -27.47 -11.43
N LEU A 181 33.71 -26.16 -11.28
CA LEU A 181 34.46 -25.33 -12.24
C LEU A 181 35.96 -25.40 -11.94
#